data_AF-D9PGB1-F1
#
_entry.id   AF-D9PGB1-F1
#
_cell.length_a   1.000
_cell.length_b   1.000
_cell.length_c   1.000
_cell.angle_alpha   90.00
_cell.angle_beta   90.00
_cell.angle_gamma   90.00
#
_symmetry.space_group_name_H-M   'P 1'
#
loop_
_entity.id
_entity.type
_entity.pdbx_description
1 polymer ?
#
loop_
_entity_poly.entity_id
_entity_poly.type
_entity_poly.pdbx_seq_one_letter_code
_entity_poly.pdbx_strand_id
1 'polypeptide(L)' 'NGVVTDVDAIRHARLAFEQKCKELGWEKIVDIPSKIQGKEGNTEYFYHFKKVEI' A
#
# COMPACT_ATOMS: atom_id res chain seq x y z
N ASN A 1 7.46 16.85 12.02
CA ASN A 1 7.24 16.53 10.60
C ASN A 1 6.86 15.07 10.52
N GLY A 2 5.59 14.75 10.26
CA GLY A 2 5.04 13.39 10.14
C GLY A 2 5.22 12.81 8.74
N VAL A 3 6.36 13.08 8.10
CA VAL A 3 6.69 12.60 6.76
C VAL A 3 7.55 11.36 6.89
N VAL A 4 7.17 10.29 6.22
CA VAL A 4 7.95 9.06 6.15
C VAL A 4 8.76 9.08 4.86
N THR A 5 10.09 9.14 4.99
CA THR A 5 11.03 9.15 3.86
C THR A 5 11.88 7.88 3.77
N ASP A 6 11.87 7.06 4.82
CA ASP A 6 12.58 5.78 4.86
C ASP A 6 11.89 4.78 3.92
N VAL A 7 12.58 4.46 2.83
CA VAL A 7 12.13 3.54 1.79
C VAL A 7 11.91 2.11 2.29
N ASP A 8 12.71 1.65 3.26
CA ASP A 8 12.55 0.31 3.84
C ASP A 8 11.35 0.27 4.78
N ALA A 9 11.14 1.32 5.59
CA ALA A 9 9.95 1.44 6.42
C ALA A 9 8.67 1.45 5.56
N ILE A 10 8.67 2.21 4.45
CA ILE A 10 7.57 2.24 3.49
C ILE A 10 7.34 0.85 2.88
N ARG A 11 8.41 0.19 2.41
CA ARG A 11 8.32 -1.15 1.81
C ARG A 11 7.75 -2.17 2.79
N HIS A 12 8.21 -2.19 4.03
CA HIS A 12 7.70 -3.10 5.06
C HIS A 12 6.24 -2.82 5.41
N ALA A 13 5.83 -1.56 5.53
CA ALA A 13 4.44 -1.20 5.80
C ALA A 13 3.51 -1.68 4.67
N ARG A 14 3.94 -1.51 3.41
CA ARG A 14 3.21 -2.00 2.24
C ARG A 14 3.10 -3.53 2.22
N LEU A 15 4.20 -4.25 2.43
CA LEU A 15 4.19 -5.72 2.48
C LEU A 15 3.27 -6.26 3.58
N ALA A 16 3.30 -5.65 4.76
CA ALA A 16 2.43 -6.04 5.87
C ALA A 16 0.95 -5.81 5.57
N PHE A 17 0.62 -4.70 4.89
CA PHE A 17 -0.74 -4.43 4.42
C PHE A 17 -1.19 -5.46 3.37
N GLU A 18 -0.37 -5.69 2.35
CA GLU A 18 -0.67 -6.65 1.27
C GLU A 18 -0.85 -8.08 1.79
N GLN A 19 -0.05 -8.49 2.77
CA GLN A 19 -0.16 -9.81 3.41
C GLN A 19 -1.51 -9.98 4.14
N LYS A 20 -1.94 -8.96 4.90
CA LYS A 20 -3.26 -8.97 5.55
C LYS A 20 -4.40 -9.00 4.53
N CYS A 21 -4.27 -8.31 3.40
CA CYS A 21 -5.26 -8.38 2.33
C CYS A 21 -5.40 -9.81 1.78
N LYS A 22 -4.27 -10.51 1.55
CA LYS A 22 -4.28 -11.92 1.11
C LYS A 22 -4.98 -12.84 2.11
N GLU A 23 -4.69 -12.68 3.41
CA GLU A 23 -5.35 -13.44 4.49
C GLU A 23 -6.87 -13.23 4.53
N LEU A 24 -7.34 -12.07 4.04
CA LEU A 24 -8.75 -11.73 3.91
C LEU A 24 -9.35 -12.11 2.56
N GLY A 25 -8.62 -12.84 1.71
CA GLY A 25 -9.09 -13.28 0.39
C GLY A 25 -9.08 -12.18 -0.66
N TRP A 26 -8.19 -11.20 -0.53
CA TRP A 26 -7.99 -10.17 -1.54
C TRP A 26 -6.67 -10.39 -2.28
N GLU A 27 -6.78 -10.61 -3.58
CA GLU A 27 -5.65 -10.74 -4.48
C GLU A 27 -5.29 -9.37 -5.08
N LYS A 28 -4.04 -8.93 -4.89
CA LYS A 28 -3.54 -7.69 -5.48
C LYS A 28 -3.32 -7.88 -6.98
N ILE A 29 -4.01 -7.10 -7.80
CA ILE A 29 -3.80 -7.07 -9.26
C ILE A 29 -2.66 -6.12 -9.60
N VAL A 30 -2.74 -4.89 -9.10
CA VAL A 30 -1.74 -3.83 -9.35
C VAL A 30 -1.79 -2.78 -8.26
N ASP A 31 -0.68 -2.08 -8.07
CA ASP A 31 -0.63 -0.82 -7.33
C ASP A 31 0.15 0.23 -8.10
N ILE A 32 -0.19 1.49 -7.86
CA ILE A 32 0.50 2.65 -8.47
C ILE A 32 0.71 3.75 -7.42
N PRO A 33 1.82 4.51 -7.51
CA PRO A 33 1.97 5.70 -6.68
C PRO A 33 0.91 6.75 -7.08
N SER A 34 0.36 7.42 -6.07
CA SER A 34 -0.51 8.58 -6.28
C SER A 34 0.26 9.68 -6.98
N LYS A 35 -0.39 10.35 -7.94
CA LYS A 35 0.15 11.54 -8.59
C LYS A 35 0.13 12.78 -7.69
N ILE A 36 -0.68 12.75 -6.64
CA ILE A 36 -0.80 13.82 -5.66
C ILE A 36 -0.20 13.32 -4.35
N GLN A 37 0.68 14.13 -3.76
CA GLN A 37 1.25 13.80 -2.46
C GLN A 37 0.19 13.97 -1.36
N GLY A 38 0.20 13.04 -0.42
CA GLY A 38 -0.64 13.09 0.77
C GLY A 38 -0.21 14.20 1.72
N LYS A 39 -0.83 14.20 2.90
CA LYS A 39 -0.53 15.19 3.95
C LYS A 39 0.97 15.24 4.24
N GLU A 40 1.51 16.46 4.30
CA GLU A 40 2.93 16.76 4.54
C GLU A 40 3.90 16.23 3.47
N GLY A 41 3.41 15.82 2.28
CA GLY A 41 4.27 15.35 1.18
C GLY A 41 4.48 13.83 1.16
N ASN A 42 3.73 13.08 1.97
CA ASN A 42 3.82 11.62 2.00
C ASN A 42 3.43 11.01 0.65
N THR A 43 4.19 10.00 0.23
CA THR A 43 3.82 9.22 -0.96
C THR A 43 2.68 8.27 -0.60
N GLU A 44 1.56 8.39 -1.31
CA GLU A 44 0.41 7.50 -1.19
C GLU A 44 0.39 6.51 -2.37
N TYR A 45 -0.27 5.37 -2.17
CA TYR A 45 -0.36 4.32 -3.18
C TYR A 45 -1.83 3.91 -3.35
N PHE A 46 -2.27 3.80 -4.60
CA PHE A 46 -3.56 3.22 -4.95
C PHE A 46 -3.39 1.75 -5.25
N TYR A 47 -4.26 0.93 -4.68
CA TYR A 47 -4.28 -0.51 -4.90
C TYR A 47 -5.55 -0.93 -5.63
N HIS A 48 -5.39 -1.83 -6.60
CA HIS A 48 -6.49 -2.56 -7.22
C HIS A 48 -6.44 -4.01 -6.74
N PHE A 49 -7.47 -4.40 -5.99
CA PHE A 49 -7.66 -5.76 -5.50
C PHE A 49 -8.90 -6.40 -6.11
N LYS A 50 -8.85 -7.72 -6.25
CA LYS A 50 -10.01 -8.56 -6.55
C LYS A 50 -10.26 -9.49 -5.37
N LYS A 51 -11.53 -9.65 -4.98
CA LYS A 51 -11.91 -10.64 -3.98
C LYS A 51 -11.86 -12.03 -4.61
N VAL A 52 -11.13 -12.93 -3.96
CA VAL A 52 -11.08 -14.35 -4.27
C VAL A 52 -11.72 -15.13 -3.12
N GLU A 53 -12.41 -16.22 -3.43
CA GLU A 53 -12.87 -17.15 -2.42
C GLU A 53 -11.65 -17.88 -1.84
N ILE A 54 -11.62 -18.06 -0.51
CA ILE A 54 -10.53 -18.72 0.23
C ILE A 54 -10.95 -20.16 0.51
#